data_AF-A0A8J1MCZ9-F1
#
_entry.id   AF-A0A8J1MCZ9-F1
#
_cell.length_a   1.000
_cell.length_b   1.000
_cell.length_c   1.000
_cell.angle_alpha   90.00
_cell.angle_beta   90.00
_cell.angle_gamma   90.00
#
_symmetry.space_group_name_H-M   'P 1'
#
loop_
_entity.id
_entity.type
_entity.pdbx_description
1 polymer ?
#
loop_
_entity_poly.entity_id
_entity_poly.type
_entity_poly.pdbx_seq_one_letter_code
_entity_poly.pdbx_strand_id
1 'polypeptide(L)'
;MAGAEMELLLFFLTIFHLFQQFETSNRIICGNRPLYESFYWSQEVNGVSTAQGKWPWLVSIQQKEGDRYEHICAGIILNTQWVVTAAHCFNNLNGENTASTLRLVFGIRTVTADIPQNLVRKFQKIIRHEEYNPQNAHNDIALIQVDKPIEFNSESQVACIPMPSAQLQHFTECYIAGWGSHDESAEPVRIMQEAKVEQI
;
A
#
# COMPACT_ATOMS: atom_id res chain seq x y z
N MET A 1 41.29 17.08 21.08
CA MET A 1 40.72 16.99 19.72
C MET A 1 40.96 15.58 19.15
N ALA A 2 40.40 14.54 19.78
CA ALA A 2 40.51 13.16 19.30
C ALA A 2 39.21 12.34 19.49
N GLY A 3 38.15 12.94 20.03
CA GLY A 3 36.88 12.26 20.32
C GLY A 3 35.87 12.29 19.17
N ALA A 4 35.90 13.33 18.33
CA ALA A 4 34.91 13.51 17.26
C ALA A 4 35.16 12.63 16.02
N GLU A 5 36.41 12.22 15.76
CA GLU A 5 36.75 11.38 14.60
C GLU A 5 36.36 9.91 14.81
N MET A 6 36.32 9.45 16.07
CA MET A 6 35.98 8.05 16.41
C MET A 6 34.47 7.79 16.31
N GLU A 7 33.63 8.78 16.61
CA GLU A 7 32.17 8.66 16.46
C GLU A 7 31.72 8.65 14.99
N LEU A 8 32.40 9.40 14.11
CA LEU A 8 32.14 9.37 12.67
C LEU A 8 32.45 7.98 12.09
N LEU A 9 33.60 7.40 12.45
CA LEU A 9 34.01 6.06 12.02
C LEU A 9 33.02 4.98 12.47
N LEU A 10 32.51 5.07 13.71
CA LEU A 10 31.48 4.15 14.20
C LEU A 10 30.14 4.33 13.46
N PHE A 11 29.75 5.56 13.10
CA PHE A 11 28.55 5.83 12.30
C PHE A 11 28.67 5.29 10.87
N PHE A 12 29.83 5.45 10.23
CA PHE A 12 30.07 4.87 8.91
C PHE A 12 30.17 3.34 8.96
N LEU A 13 30.75 2.75 10.01
CA LEU A 13 30.83 1.29 10.17
C LEU A 13 29.46 0.67 10.48
N THR A 14 28.58 1.33 11.22
CA THR A 14 27.19 0.88 11.44
C THR A 14 26.35 1.03 10.19
N ILE A 15 26.50 2.12 9.43
CA ILE A 15 25.89 2.25 8.10
C ILE A 15 26.42 1.14 7.18
N PHE A 16 27.73 0.91 7.12
CA PHE A 16 28.30 -0.13 6.26
C PHE A 16 27.88 -1.54 6.68
N HIS A 17 27.72 -1.82 7.99
CA HIS A 17 27.16 -3.08 8.48
C HIS A 17 25.65 -3.22 8.22
N LEU A 18 24.87 -2.13 8.31
CA LEU A 18 23.47 -2.08 7.89
C LEU A 18 23.31 -2.34 6.39
N PHE A 19 24.26 -1.86 5.57
CA PHE A 19 24.32 -2.13 4.14
C PHE A 19 24.80 -3.57 3.83
N GLN A 20 25.80 -4.10 4.56
CA GLN A 20 26.31 -5.46 4.32
C GLN A 20 25.40 -6.58 4.86
N GLN A 21 24.60 -6.34 5.91
CA GLN A 21 23.59 -7.31 6.36
C GLN A 21 22.35 -7.37 5.45
N PHE A 22 22.20 -6.42 4.51
CA PHE A 22 21.05 -6.39 3.59
C PHE A 22 21.28 -7.22 2.30
N GLU A 23 22.48 -7.76 2.08
CA GLU A 23 22.80 -8.51 0.85
C GLU A 23 22.40 -9.99 0.86
N THR A 24 21.76 -10.51 1.92
CA THR A 24 21.35 -11.93 1.97
C THR A 24 19.88 -12.15 2.30
N SER A 25 18.97 -11.40 1.68
CA SER A 25 17.55 -11.75 1.61
C SER A 25 17.02 -11.42 0.23
N ASN A 26 16.35 -12.40 -0.40
CA ASN A 26 15.63 -12.34 -1.68
C ASN A 26 15.45 -10.92 -2.22
N ARG A 27 16.06 -10.59 -3.37
CA ARG A 27 15.81 -9.31 -4.06
C ARG A 27 14.30 -9.14 -4.24
N ILE A 28 13.69 -8.23 -3.50
CA ILE A 28 12.29 -7.86 -3.68
C ILE A 28 12.22 -7.08 -4.99
N ILE A 29 11.67 -7.70 -6.02
CA ILE A 29 11.43 -7.07 -7.33
C ILE A 29 10.06 -6.40 -7.28
N CYS A 30 10.01 -5.10 -7.55
CA CYS A 30 8.75 -4.36 -7.58
C CYS A 30 7.97 -4.60 -8.89
N GLY A 31 6.66 -4.36 -8.84
CA GLY A 31 5.80 -4.38 -10.03
C GLY A 31 5.44 -5.78 -10.55
N ASN A 32 5.95 -6.84 -9.92
CA ASN A 32 5.62 -8.21 -10.28
C ASN A 32 4.19 -8.59 -9.91
N ARG A 33 3.53 -9.39 -10.75
CA ARG A 33 2.19 -9.94 -10.51
C ARG A 33 2.18 -11.47 -10.64
N PRO A 34 2.81 -12.21 -9.72
CA PRO A 34 3.10 -13.64 -9.93
C PRO A 34 1.85 -14.49 -10.14
N LEU A 35 0.78 -14.24 -9.38
CA LEU A 35 -0.47 -14.98 -9.56
C LEU A 35 -1.08 -14.69 -10.93
N TYR A 36 -1.25 -13.42 -11.27
CA TYR A 36 -1.88 -13.00 -12.52
C TYR A 36 -1.10 -13.46 -13.75
N GLU A 37 0.23 -13.34 -13.74
CA GLU A 37 1.10 -13.81 -14.83
C GLU A 37 1.03 -15.33 -15.03
N SER A 38 0.87 -16.11 -13.95
CA SER A 38 0.75 -17.57 -14.04
C SER A 38 -0.58 -18.05 -14.63
N PHE A 39 -1.65 -17.24 -14.52
CA PHE A 39 -3.01 -17.57 -14.96
C PHE A 39 -3.47 -16.81 -16.22
N TYR A 40 -2.58 -16.05 -16.85
CA TYR A 40 -2.86 -15.22 -18.05
C TYR A 40 -3.42 -16.02 -19.24
N TRP A 41 -3.27 -17.35 -19.23
CA TRP A 41 -3.73 -18.25 -20.30
C TRP A 41 -5.17 -18.75 -20.17
N SER A 42 -5.93 -18.42 -19.11
CA SER A 42 -7.24 -19.07 -18.89
C SER A 42 -8.45 -18.21 -18.53
N GLN A 43 -8.35 -16.88 -18.39
CA GLN A 43 -9.57 -16.07 -18.22
C GLN A 43 -9.32 -14.56 -18.40
N GLU A 44 -9.66 -14.04 -19.57
CA GLU A 44 -10.21 -12.69 -19.67
C GLU A 44 -11.64 -12.75 -19.13
N VAL A 45 -11.85 -12.26 -17.92
CA VAL A 45 -13.21 -12.01 -17.44
C VAL A 45 -13.66 -10.71 -18.10
N ASN A 46 -14.51 -10.83 -19.11
CA ASN A 46 -15.24 -9.71 -19.70
C ASN A 46 -16.09 -9.03 -18.61
N GLY A 47 -15.55 -8.01 -17.94
CA GLY A 47 -16.30 -7.15 -17.04
C GLY A 47 -15.48 -6.66 -15.85
N VAL A 48 -15.50 -5.34 -15.66
CA VAL A 48 -15.21 -4.43 -14.51
C VAL A 48 -14.49 -4.99 -13.25
N SER A 49 -14.72 -6.24 -12.84
CA SER A 49 -14.08 -6.91 -11.70
C SER A 49 -12.68 -7.43 -12.01
N THR A 50 -11.74 -7.30 -11.06
CA THR A 50 -10.34 -7.71 -11.26
C THR A 50 -10.15 -9.22 -11.04
N ALA A 51 -9.15 -9.80 -11.70
CA ALA A 51 -8.66 -11.14 -11.39
C ALA A 51 -7.89 -11.15 -10.06
N GLN A 52 -7.95 -12.27 -9.32
CA GLN A 52 -7.18 -12.45 -8.09
C GLN A 52 -5.68 -12.20 -8.35
N GLY A 53 -5.04 -11.39 -7.49
CA GLY A 53 -3.60 -11.09 -7.60
C GLY A 53 -3.19 -10.21 -8.78
N LYS A 54 -4.14 -9.57 -9.50
CA LYS A 54 -3.82 -8.61 -10.57
C LYS A 54 -3.22 -7.30 -10.05
N TRP A 55 -3.61 -6.88 -8.85
CA TRP A 55 -3.08 -5.68 -8.17
C TRP A 55 -2.53 -6.05 -6.79
N PRO A 56 -1.42 -6.82 -6.72
CA PRO A 56 -0.94 -7.42 -5.47
C PRO A 56 -0.36 -6.40 -4.48
N TRP A 57 -0.16 -5.16 -4.91
CA TRP A 57 0.25 -4.06 -4.04
C TRP A 57 -0.92 -3.28 -3.44
N LEU A 58 -2.16 -3.55 -3.86
CA LEU A 58 -3.32 -2.81 -3.36
C LEU A 58 -3.71 -3.29 -1.96
N VAL A 59 -3.89 -2.33 -1.05
CA VAL A 59 -4.19 -2.57 0.35
C VAL A 59 -5.57 -1.99 0.67
N SER A 60 -6.40 -2.75 1.36
CA SER A 60 -7.66 -2.25 1.92
C SER A 60 -7.38 -1.68 3.31
N ILE A 61 -7.55 -0.37 3.47
CA ILE A 61 -7.55 0.29 4.78
C ILE A 61 -8.97 0.23 5.32
N GLN A 62 -9.10 -0.34 6.52
CA GLN A 62 -10.41 -0.59 7.11
C GLN A 62 -10.51 0.01 8.50
N GLN A 63 -11.70 0.52 8.82
CA GLN A 63 -12.03 1.06 10.14
C GLN A 63 -13.12 0.20 10.78
N LYS A 64 -12.99 -0.04 12.08
CA LYS A 64 -14.00 -0.72 12.87
C LYS A 64 -15.23 0.19 13.06
N GLU A 65 -16.39 -0.29 12.64
CA GLU A 65 -17.70 0.33 12.86
C GLU A 65 -18.60 -0.70 13.56
N GLY A 66 -18.94 -0.47 14.83
CA GLY A 66 -19.63 -1.49 15.64
C GLY A 66 -18.80 -2.77 15.77
N ASP A 67 -19.35 -3.91 15.34
CA ASP A 67 -18.69 -5.22 15.37
C ASP A 67 -18.03 -5.62 14.04
N ARG A 68 -18.07 -4.76 13.03
CA ARG A 68 -17.53 -5.02 11.68
C ARG A 68 -16.42 -4.06 11.32
N TYR A 69 -15.62 -4.44 10.33
CA TYR A 69 -14.63 -3.57 9.71
C TYR A 69 -15.10 -3.21 8.31
N GLU A 70 -15.13 -1.91 8.03
CA GLU A 70 -15.54 -1.38 6.73
C GLU A 70 -14.35 -0.79 6.00
N HIS A 71 -14.32 -0.95 4.68
CA HIS A 71 -13.31 -0.33 3.82
C HIS A 71 -13.53 1.18 3.76
N ILE A 72 -12.48 1.94 4.08
CA ILE A 72 -12.54 3.41 4.07
C ILE A 72 -11.58 4.05 3.06
N CYS A 73 -10.48 3.38 2.74
CA CYS A 73 -9.46 3.90 1.83
C CYS A 73 -8.62 2.78 1.24
N ALA A 74 -7.90 3.09 0.16
CA ALA A 74 -6.88 2.21 -0.40
C ALA A 74 -5.47 2.66 -0.01
N GLY A 75 -4.52 1.72 -0.01
CA GLY A 75 -3.09 1.99 0.11
C GLY A 75 -2.28 1.14 -0.86
N ILE A 76 -1.00 1.45 -0.99
CA ILE A 76 -0.05 0.76 -1.88
C ILE A 76 1.17 0.30 -1.09
N ILE A 77 1.53 -0.99 -1.22
CA ILE A 77 2.71 -1.58 -0.58
C ILE A 77 3.98 -1.01 -1.21
N LEU A 78 4.83 -0.35 -0.41
CA LEU A 78 6.14 0.14 -0.85
C LEU A 78 7.27 -0.83 -0.52
N ASN A 79 7.20 -1.48 0.65
CA ASN A 79 8.14 -2.49 1.11
C ASN A 79 7.50 -3.32 2.25
N THR A 80 8.30 -4.14 2.94
CA THR A 80 7.79 -5.02 4.00
C THR A 80 7.24 -4.27 5.22
N GLN A 81 7.52 -2.97 5.37
CA GLN A 81 7.14 -2.18 6.54
C GLN A 81 6.23 -0.99 6.23
N TRP A 82 6.17 -0.54 4.98
CA TRP A 82 5.56 0.73 4.61
C TRP A 82 4.50 0.59 3.54
N VAL A 83 3.37 1.26 3.78
CA VAL A 83 2.27 1.46 2.84
C VAL A 83 2.11 2.95 2.61
N VAL A 84 1.93 3.38 1.36
CA VAL A 84 1.55 4.76 1.02
C VAL A 84 0.05 4.86 0.78
N THR A 85 -0.55 5.97 1.16
CA THR A 85 -1.97 6.29 0.95
C THR A 85 -2.16 7.81 0.89
N ALA A 86 -3.41 8.27 0.78
CA ALA A 86 -3.75 9.68 0.85
C ALA A 86 -3.82 10.15 2.32
N ALA A 87 -3.45 11.40 2.58
CA ALA A 87 -3.53 11.99 3.92
C ALA A 87 -4.99 12.23 4.35
N HIS A 88 -5.89 12.51 3.40
CA HIS A 88 -7.30 12.76 3.69
C HIS A 88 -8.03 11.55 4.29
N CYS A 89 -7.52 10.33 4.07
CA CYS A 89 -8.03 9.11 4.68
C CYS A 89 -8.12 9.17 6.21
N PHE A 90 -7.38 10.10 6.82
CA PHE A 90 -7.29 10.26 8.27
C PHE A 90 -7.87 11.60 8.76
N ASN A 91 -8.56 12.38 7.94
CA ASN A 91 -9.12 13.67 8.35
C ASN A 91 -10.21 13.55 9.42
N ASN A 92 -11.04 12.51 9.34
CA ASN A 92 -12.16 12.29 10.26
C ASN A 92 -11.76 11.45 11.48
N LEU A 93 -10.48 11.19 11.65
CA LEU A 93 -9.93 10.34 12.69
C LEU A 93 -9.41 11.19 13.85
N ASN A 94 -10.25 11.39 14.85
CA ASN A 94 -9.95 12.22 16.02
C ASN A 94 -9.45 11.35 17.20
N GLY A 95 -8.20 11.53 17.63
CA GLY A 95 -7.70 11.11 18.96
C GLY A 95 -6.72 9.92 19.01
N GLU A 96 -5.94 9.83 20.09
CA GLU A 96 -4.83 8.89 20.34
C GLU A 96 -5.15 7.38 20.19
N ASN A 97 -6.44 7.00 20.12
CA ASN A 97 -6.86 5.59 20.00
C ASN A 97 -7.20 5.14 18.56
N THR A 98 -6.96 5.97 17.53
CA THR A 98 -7.38 5.61 16.17
C THR A 98 -6.66 4.39 15.59
N ALA A 99 -5.40 4.17 15.95
CA ALA A 99 -4.64 3.01 15.46
C ALA A 99 -5.27 1.67 15.90
N SER A 100 -6.01 1.66 17.03
CA SER A 100 -6.65 0.44 17.55
C SER A 100 -7.91 0.03 16.78
N THR A 101 -8.55 0.97 16.09
CA THR A 101 -9.76 0.74 15.29
C THR A 101 -9.46 0.57 13.80
N LEU A 102 -8.21 0.73 13.39
CA LEU A 102 -7.78 0.60 12.01
C LEU A 102 -7.04 -0.71 11.77
N ARG A 103 -7.22 -1.27 10.56
CA ARG A 103 -6.43 -2.40 10.08
C ARG A 103 -6.12 -2.27 8.60
N LEU A 104 -5.03 -2.91 8.18
CA LEU A 104 -4.63 -3.08 6.80
C LEU A 104 -4.87 -4.52 6.38
N VAL A 105 -5.50 -4.70 5.22
CA VAL A 105 -5.75 -6.03 4.66
C VAL A 105 -5.10 -6.13 3.28
N PHE A 106 -4.27 -7.17 3.11
CA PHE A 106 -3.46 -7.42 1.93
C PHE A 106 -3.92 -8.67 1.18
N GLY A 107 -3.61 -8.78 -0.12
CA GLY A 107 -3.84 -10.00 -0.90
C GLY A 107 -5.30 -10.42 -1.05
N ILE A 108 -6.23 -9.47 -0.94
CA ILE A 108 -7.66 -9.75 -1.10
C ILE A 108 -8.18 -9.21 -2.43
N ARG A 109 -9.14 -9.92 -3.00
CA ARG A 109 -9.98 -9.42 -4.10
C ARG A 109 -11.35 -8.99 -3.60
N THR A 110 -11.85 -9.64 -2.55
CA THR A 110 -13.16 -9.34 -1.97
C THR A 110 -13.01 -8.85 -0.53
N VAL A 111 -13.66 -7.74 -0.19
CA VAL A 111 -13.82 -7.29 1.19
C VAL A 111 -14.97 -8.08 1.84
N THR A 112 -14.64 -8.88 2.84
CA THR A 112 -15.57 -9.71 3.62
C THR A 112 -15.42 -9.43 5.12
N ALA A 113 -16.43 -9.83 5.91
CA ALA A 113 -16.35 -9.75 7.37
C ALA A 113 -15.22 -10.65 7.92
N ASP A 114 -15.13 -11.87 7.38
CA ASP A 114 -14.14 -12.86 7.78
C ASP A 114 -12.89 -12.76 6.90
N ILE A 115 -11.87 -12.09 7.43
CA ILE A 115 -10.54 -12.00 6.82
C ILE A 115 -9.54 -12.80 7.66
N PRO A 116 -8.75 -13.70 7.05
CA PRO A 116 -7.68 -14.42 7.73
C PRO A 116 -6.67 -13.49 8.41
N GLN A 117 -6.30 -13.78 9.67
CA GLN A 117 -5.41 -12.91 10.46
C GLN A 117 -4.00 -12.77 9.88
N ASN A 118 -3.53 -13.71 9.05
CA ASN A 118 -2.24 -13.61 8.36
C ASN A 118 -2.24 -12.49 7.30
N LEU A 119 -3.40 -12.13 6.74
CA LEU A 119 -3.57 -11.04 5.79
C LEU A 119 -3.75 -9.68 6.45
N VAL A 120 -3.78 -9.62 7.79
CA VAL A 120 -4.05 -8.39 8.55
C VAL A 120 -2.76 -7.83 9.14
N ARG A 121 -2.60 -6.51 9.07
CA ARG A 121 -1.62 -5.73 9.86
C ARG A 121 -2.31 -4.60 10.61
N LYS A 122 -1.76 -4.24 11.77
CA LYS A 122 -2.17 -3.06 12.53
C LYS A 122 -1.29 -1.87 12.17
N PHE A 123 -1.77 -0.70 12.55
CA PHE A 123 -1.05 0.55 12.37
C PHE A 123 -0.04 0.71 13.51
N GLN A 124 1.25 0.78 13.18
CA GLN A 124 2.31 1.17 14.11
C GLN A 124 2.45 2.69 14.17
N LYS A 125 2.42 3.35 13.00
CA LYS A 125 2.58 4.81 12.86
C LYS A 125 1.89 5.30 11.60
N ILE A 126 1.31 6.50 11.67
CA ILE A 126 0.81 7.26 10.50
C ILE A 126 1.65 8.52 10.40
N ILE A 127 2.15 8.82 9.20
CA ILE A 127 2.93 10.03 8.88
C ILE A 127 2.21 10.72 7.73
N ARG A 128 1.48 11.80 8.01
CA ARG A 128 0.94 12.69 6.98
C ARG A 128 2.06 13.61 6.50
N HIS A 129 2.05 13.97 5.22
CA HIS A 129 2.96 14.99 4.71
C HIS A 129 2.83 16.27 5.54
N GLU A 130 3.96 16.86 5.94
CA GLU A 130 4.00 18.00 6.87
C GLU A 130 3.27 19.23 6.32
N GLU A 131 3.30 19.38 4.99
CA GLU A 131 2.62 20.45 4.25
C GLU A 131 1.25 20.02 3.68
N TYR A 132 0.65 18.93 4.17
CA TYR A 132 -0.69 18.53 3.73
C TYR A 132 -1.74 19.58 4.13
N ASN A 133 -2.51 20.05 3.14
CA ASN A 133 -3.57 21.02 3.32
C ASN A 133 -4.93 20.38 3.02
N PRO A 134 -5.80 20.17 4.03
CA PRO A 134 -7.10 19.53 3.83
C PRO A 134 -8.12 20.39 3.09
N GLN A 135 -7.89 21.70 2.93
CA GLN A 135 -8.81 22.61 2.25
C GLN A 135 -8.68 22.53 0.71
N ASN A 136 -7.50 22.19 0.20
CA ASN A 136 -7.24 22.13 -1.24
C ASN A 136 -6.56 20.83 -1.71
N ALA A 137 -6.41 19.85 -0.80
CA ALA A 137 -5.73 18.58 -1.03
C ALA A 137 -4.26 18.70 -1.50
N HIS A 138 -3.61 19.85 -1.26
CA HIS A 138 -2.19 19.99 -1.54
C HIS A 138 -1.39 19.03 -0.66
N ASN A 139 -0.43 18.31 -1.26
CA ASN A 139 0.37 17.28 -0.60
C ASN A 139 -0.47 16.19 0.12
N ASP A 140 -1.55 15.73 -0.52
CA ASP A 140 -2.43 14.68 -0.01
C ASP A 140 -1.78 13.28 -0.06
N ILE A 141 -0.74 13.10 0.75
CA ILE A 141 0.02 11.85 0.85
C ILE A 141 0.37 11.55 2.31
N ALA A 142 0.29 10.27 2.66
CA ALA A 142 0.66 9.76 3.96
C ALA A 142 1.34 8.39 3.85
N LEU A 143 2.20 8.10 4.83
CA LEU A 143 2.82 6.79 5.02
C LEU A 143 2.25 6.12 6.26
N ILE A 144 2.04 4.82 6.16
CA ILE A 144 1.64 3.95 7.25
C ILE A 144 2.77 2.95 7.50
N GLN A 145 3.27 2.91 8.73
CA GLN A 145 4.14 1.85 9.20
C GLN A 145 3.28 0.72 9.78
N VAL A 146 3.54 -0.52 9.37
CA VAL A 146 2.86 -1.71 9.91
C VAL A 146 3.50 -2.20 11.21
N ASP A 147 2.71 -2.86 12.05
CA ASP A 147 3.14 -3.44 13.34
C ASP A 147 4.10 -4.64 13.19
N LYS A 148 3.97 -5.41 12.11
CA LYS A 148 4.82 -6.55 11.77
C LYS A 148 5.06 -6.63 10.25
N PRO A 149 6.20 -7.15 9.77
CA PRO A 149 6.51 -7.18 8.35
C PRO A 149 5.41 -7.83 7.49
N ILE A 150 5.14 -7.26 6.33
CA ILE A 150 4.24 -7.82 5.31
C ILE A 150 4.93 -9.05 4.70
N GLU A 151 4.21 -10.16 4.64
CA GLU A 151 4.68 -11.39 4.01
C GLU A 151 4.32 -11.35 2.52
N PHE A 152 5.33 -11.31 1.65
CA PHE A 152 5.09 -11.31 0.21
C PHE A 152 4.83 -12.72 -0.31
N ASN A 153 3.83 -12.81 -1.18
CA ASN A 153 3.38 -14.04 -1.82
C ASN A 153 2.82 -13.71 -3.21
N SER A 154 2.17 -14.65 -3.88
CA SER A 154 1.62 -14.44 -5.22
C SER A 154 0.54 -13.34 -5.29
N GLU A 155 -0.02 -12.92 -4.15
CA GLU A 155 -1.14 -11.97 -4.02
C GLU A 155 -0.75 -10.69 -3.27
N SER A 156 0.42 -10.65 -2.64
CA SER A 156 0.95 -9.48 -1.91
C SER A 156 2.38 -9.20 -2.39
N GLN A 157 2.58 -8.11 -3.12
CA GLN A 157 3.85 -7.69 -3.73
C GLN A 157 4.03 -6.18 -3.65
N VAL A 158 5.26 -5.69 -3.80
CA VAL A 158 5.54 -4.25 -3.74
C VAL A 158 5.28 -3.57 -5.10
N ALA A 159 4.74 -2.35 -5.07
CA ALA A 159 4.66 -1.51 -6.26
C ALA A 159 6.01 -0.85 -6.55
N CYS A 160 6.27 -0.53 -7.82
CA CYS A 160 7.41 0.30 -8.19
C CYS A 160 7.10 1.77 -7.95
N ILE A 161 8.06 2.52 -7.40
CA ILE A 161 7.99 3.98 -7.34
C ILE A 161 8.80 4.53 -8.52
N PRO A 162 8.21 5.40 -9.37
CA PRO A 162 8.97 6.02 -10.45
C PRO A 162 10.08 6.92 -9.86
N MET A 163 11.26 6.89 -10.48
CA MET A 163 12.30 7.86 -10.15
C MET A 163 11.83 9.27 -10.56
N PRO A 164 12.29 10.34 -9.89
CA PRO A 164 11.95 11.72 -10.28
C PRO A 164 12.27 12.04 -11.75
N SER A 165 13.26 11.36 -12.34
CA SER A 165 13.66 11.49 -13.74
C SER A 165 12.89 10.57 -14.70
N ALA A 166 11.93 9.78 -14.23
CA ALA A 166 11.17 8.86 -15.06
C ALA A 166 10.35 9.63 -16.09
N GLN A 167 10.51 9.26 -17.35
CA GLN A 167 9.72 9.84 -18.44
C GLN A 167 8.37 9.14 -18.50
N LEU A 168 7.36 9.76 -17.88
CA LEU A 168 6.02 9.18 -17.76
C LEU A 168 5.32 8.99 -19.12
N GLN A 169 5.74 9.72 -20.16
CA GLN A 169 5.21 9.63 -21.53
C GLN A 169 5.29 8.22 -22.18
N HIS A 170 6.10 7.32 -21.62
CA HIS A 170 6.21 5.94 -22.10
C HIS A 170 5.23 4.97 -21.40
N PHE A 171 4.50 5.42 -20.38
CA PHE A 171 3.50 4.63 -19.67
C PHE A 171 2.11 4.95 -20.21
N THR A 172 1.74 4.31 -21.32
CA THR A 172 0.49 4.59 -22.04
C THR A 172 -0.71 3.83 -21.49
N GLU A 173 -0.51 2.86 -20.60
CA GLU A 173 -1.58 2.06 -20.00
C GLU A 173 -1.65 2.28 -18.49
N CYS A 174 -2.47 3.25 -18.10
CA CYS A 174 -2.75 3.55 -16.71
C CYS A 174 -4.05 2.88 -16.27
N TYR A 175 -4.11 2.47 -15.00
CA TYR A 175 -5.29 1.84 -14.43
C TYR A 175 -5.57 2.42 -13.05
N ILE A 176 -6.85 2.55 -12.73
CA ILE A 176 -7.35 2.71 -11.37
C ILE A 176 -7.93 1.37 -10.92
N ALA A 177 -7.74 1.02 -9.65
CA ALA A 177 -8.31 -0.20 -9.07
C ALA A 177 -8.70 0.04 -7.60
N GLY A 178 -9.76 -0.60 -7.14
CA GLY A 178 -10.25 -0.42 -5.78
C GLY A 178 -11.61 -1.08 -5.51
N TRP A 179 -12.14 -0.82 -4.31
CA TRP A 179 -13.44 -1.29 -3.84
C TRP A 179 -14.48 -0.15 -3.73
N GLY A 180 -14.18 1.00 -4.35
CA GLY A 180 -15.11 2.12 -4.44
C GLY A 180 -16.24 1.85 -5.43
N SER A 181 -17.35 2.58 -5.25
CA SER A 181 -18.46 2.58 -6.21
C SER A 181 -18.24 3.62 -7.30
N HIS A 182 -18.74 3.36 -8.51
CA HIS A 182 -18.81 4.37 -9.58
C HIS A 182 -19.94 5.38 -9.35
N ASP A 183 -20.93 5.03 -8.54
CA ASP A 183 -22.04 5.88 -8.11
C ASP A 183 -21.93 6.15 -6.61
N GLU A 184 -21.85 7.42 -6.20
CA GLU A 184 -21.79 7.83 -4.78
C GLU A 184 -23.00 7.34 -3.94
N SER A 185 -24.09 6.93 -4.61
CA SER A 185 -25.32 6.42 -4.02
C SER A 185 -25.44 4.89 -4.01
N ALA A 186 -24.48 4.16 -4.57
CA ALA A 186 -24.51 2.70 -4.60
C ALA A 186 -23.64 2.10 -3.49
N GLU A 187 -24.11 0.98 -2.94
CA GLU A 187 -23.39 0.22 -1.90
C GLU A 187 -21.95 -0.11 -2.34
N PRO A 188 -20.96 -0.02 -1.43
CA PRO A 188 -19.57 -0.33 -1.74
C PRO A 188 -19.43 -1.68 -2.45
N VAL A 189 -18.71 -1.71 -3.58
CA VAL A 189 -18.51 -2.94 -4.34
C VAL A 189 -17.53 -3.82 -3.57
N ARG A 190 -18.04 -4.93 -3.03
CA ARG A 190 -17.21 -5.85 -2.22
C ARG A 190 -16.10 -6.50 -3.02
N ILE A 191 -16.26 -6.67 -4.33
CA ILE A 191 -15.26 -7.24 -5.23
C ILE A 191 -14.47 -6.11 -5.88
N MET A 192 -13.13 -6.18 -5.84
CA MET A 192 -12.26 -5.19 -6.46
C MET A 192 -12.61 -5.01 -7.94
N GLN A 193 -12.69 -3.75 -8.37
CA GLN A 193 -12.88 -3.36 -9.76
C GLN A 193 -11.62 -2.68 -10.30
N GLU A 194 -11.50 -2.58 -11.63
CA GLU A 194 -10.47 -1.79 -12.31
C GLU A 194 -11.04 -1.05 -13.52
N ALA A 195 -10.39 0.05 -13.90
CA ALA A 195 -10.67 0.76 -15.14
C ALA A 195 -9.38 1.30 -15.75
N LYS A 196 -9.25 1.21 -17.08
CA LYS A 196 -8.17 1.85 -17.83
C LYS A 196 -8.44 3.35 -17.91
N VAL A 197 -7.42 4.16 -17.68
CA VAL A 197 -7.51 5.63 -17.73
C VAL A 197 -6.44 6.19 -18.67
N GLU A 198 -6.74 7.35 -19.24
CA GLU A 198 -5.80 8.09 -20.08
C GLU A 198 -4.91 8.98 -19.20
N GLN A 199 -3.65 9.13 -19.60
CA GLN A 199 -2.74 10.08 -18.97
C GLN A 199 -3.17 11.50 -19.37
N ILE A 200 -3.48 12.35 -18.38
CA ILE A 200 -3.85 13.77 -18.55
C ILE A 200 -2.59 14.62 -18.70
#